data_AF-A0A832MYT7-F1
#
_entry.id   AF-A0A832MYT7-F1
#
_cell.length_a   1.000
_cell.length_b   1.000
_cell.length_c   1.000
_cell.angle_alpha   90.00
_cell.angle_beta   90.00
_cell.angle_gamma   90.00
#
_symmetry.space_group_name_H-M   'P 1'
#
loop_
_entity.id
_entity.type
_entity.pdbx_description
1 polymer ?
#
loop_
_entity_poly.entity_id
_entity_poly.type
_entity_poly.pdbx_seq_one_letter_code
_entity_poly.pdbx_strand_id
1 'polypeptide(L)' 'MAKTLKKKAVKKVAKKAIKKAVAKKVIAKKDAKKSLKLVTKTALKKKPATKKAAKKVTAKAVKKAA' A
#
# COMPACT_ATOMS: atom_id res chain seq x y z
N MET A 1 1.33 -7.77 23.38
CA MET A 1 1.20 -8.05 21.93
C MET A 1 1.06 -6.75 21.14
N ALA A 2 1.94 -6.48 20.17
CA ALA A 2 1.80 -5.32 19.30
C ALA A 2 0.47 -5.42 18.53
N LYS A 3 -0.45 -4.49 18.77
CA LYS A 3 -1.72 -4.39 18.02
C LYS A 3 -1.39 -4.07 16.56
N THR A 4 -1.23 -5.10 15.73
CA THR A 4 -0.99 -4.91 14.29
C THR A 4 -2.18 -4.16 13.68
N LEU A 5 -1.90 -3.28 12.72
CA LEU A 5 -2.96 -2.53 12.06
C LEU A 5 -3.93 -3.46 11.35
N LYS A 6 -5.22 -3.26 11.61
CA LYS A 6 -6.30 -3.95 10.91
C LYS A 6 -6.16 -3.80 9.39
N LYS A 7 -6.52 -4.85 8.65
CA LYS A 7 -6.49 -4.89 7.18
C LYS A 7 -7.19 -3.70 6.51
N LYS A 8 -8.30 -3.22 7.09
CA LYS A 8 -9.02 -2.03 6.61
C LYS A 8 -8.14 -0.78 6.61
N ALA A 9 -7.33 -0.57 7.64
CA ALA A 9 -6.44 0.59 7.75
C ALA A 9 -5.30 0.53 6.72
N VAL A 10 -4.68 -0.64 6.56
CA VAL A 10 -3.63 -0.86 5.54
C VAL A 10 -4.19 -0.63 4.13
N LYS A 11 -5.39 -1.13 3.83
CA LYS A 11 -6.06 -0.92 2.54
C LYS A 11 -6.35 0.57 2.26
N LYS A 12 -6.76 1.35 3.26
CA LYS A 12 -6.94 2.81 3.12
C LYS A 12 -5.63 3.52 2.77
N VAL A 13 -4.52 3.14 3.41
CA VAL A 13 -3.20 3.71 3.12
C VAL A 13 -2.73 3.32 1.71
N ALA A 14 -2.84 2.04 1.34
CA ALA A 14 -2.48 1.54 0.02
C ALA A 14 -3.28 2.22 -1.10
N LYS A 15 -4.60 2.40 -0.92
CA LYS A 15 -5.45 3.14 -1.88
C LYS A 15 -4.95 4.57 -2.11
N LYS A 16 -4.63 5.31 -1.04
CA LYS A 16 -4.08 6.68 -1.16
C LYS A 16 -2.74 6.70 -1.88
N ALA A 17 -1.86 5.73 -1.60
CA ALA A 17 -0.56 5.62 -2.26
C ALA A 17 -0.70 5.34 -3.76
N ILE A 18 -1.57 4.42 -4.16
CA ILE A 18 -1.80 4.10 -5.58
C ILE A 18 -2.49 5.23 -6.31
N LYS A 19 -3.49 5.91 -5.71
CA LYS A 19 -4.10 7.08 -6.36
C LYS A 19 -3.05 8.16 -6.68
N LYS A 20 -2.09 8.39 -5.76
CA LYS A 20 -0.95 9.29 -5.99
C LYS A 20 0.00 8.76 -7.06
N ALA A 21 0.29 7.46 -7.09
CA ALA A 21 1.17 6.87 -8.10
C ALA A 21 0.57 6.94 -9.52
N VAL A 22 -0.74 6.70 -9.65
CA VAL A 22 -1.47 6.85 -10.91
C VAL A 22 -1.46 8.32 -11.37
N ALA A 23 -1.71 9.27 -10.45
CA ALA A 23 -1.64 10.69 -10.77
C ALA A 23 -0.24 11.13 -11.22
N LYS A 24 0.82 10.53 -10.66
CA LYS A 24 2.21 10.74 -11.07
C LYS A 24 2.63 9.92 -12.30
N LYS A 25 1.70 9.23 -12.96
CA LYS A 25 1.96 8.32 -14.10
C LYS A 25 2.96 7.18 -13.80
N VAL A 26 3.20 6.87 -12.52
CA VAL A 26 4.07 5.79 -12.07
C VAL A 26 3.39 4.42 -12.22
N ILE A 27 2.05 4.38 -12.15
CA ILE A 27 1.25 3.17 -12.36
C ILE A 27 0.16 3.49 -13.37
N ALA A 28 0.00 2.66 -14.39
CA ALA A 28 -1.09 2.80 -15.35
C ALA A 28 -2.46 2.59 -14.66
N LYS A 29 -3.47 3.36 -15.08
CA LYS A 29 -4.83 3.30 -14.48
C LYS A 29 -5.44 1.89 -14.58
N LYS A 30 -5.16 1.17 -15.66
CA LYS A 30 -5.54 -0.23 -15.90
C LYS A 30 -4.99 -1.19 -14.84
N ASP A 31 -3.78 -0.94 -14.34
CA ASP A 31 -3.08 -1.81 -13.38
C ASP A 31 -3.33 -1.44 -11.93
N ALA A 32 -3.91 -0.27 -11.65
CA ALA A 32 -4.17 0.23 -10.30
C ALA A 32 -4.89 -0.78 -9.39
N LYS A 33 -5.83 -1.57 -9.92
CA LYS A 33 -6.57 -2.60 -9.16
C LYS A 33 -5.67 -3.79 -8.81
N LYS A 34 -4.81 -4.24 -9.74
CA LYS A 34 -3.83 -5.32 -9.53
C LYS A 34 -2.76 -4.86 -8.54
N SER A 35 -2.17 -3.70 -8.76
CA SER A 35 -1.16 -3.10 -7.88
C SER A 35 -1.73 -2.88 -6.46
N LEU A 36 -3.01 -2.51 -6.32
CA LEU A 36 -3.63 -2.35 -5.00
C LEU A 36 -3.69 -3.67 -4.23
N LYS A 37 -4.06 -4.78 -4.89
CA LYS A 37 -4.07 -6.10 -4.26
C LYS A 37 -2.66 -6.51 -3.83
N LEU A 38 -1.67 -6.34 -4.70
CA LEU A 38 -0.27 -6.67 -4.41
C LEU A 38 0.29 -5.84 -3.25
N VAL A 39 0.22 -4.51 -3.34
CA VAL A 39 0.70 -3.60 -2.29
C VAL A 39 0.03 -3.88 -0.96
N THR A 40 -1.28 -4.16 -0.94
CA THR A 40 -1.99 -4.50 0.30
C THR A 40 -1.51 -5.83 0.86
N LYS A 41 -1.34 -6.88 0.05
CA LYS A 41 -0.80 -8.18 0.51
C LYS A 41 0.62 -8.02 1.08
N THR A 42 1.50 -7.31 0.37
CA THR A 42 2.88 -7.05 0.81
C THR A 42 2.93 -6.26 2.11
N ALA A 43 2.08 -5.22 2.24
CA ALA A 43 1.99 -4.42 3.45
C ALA A 43 1.45 -5.23 4.65
N LEU A 44 0.51 -6.15 4.45
CA LEU A 44 0.01 -7.02 5.51
C LEU A 44 1.05 -8.05 5.98
N LYS A 45 1.83 -8.63 5.06
CA LYS A 45 2.94 -9.55 5.40
C LYS A 45 3.97 -8.90 6.35
N LYS A 46 4.17 -7.59 6.23
CA LYS A 46 5.08 -6.83 7.09
C LYS A 46 4.49 -6.43 8.46
N LYS A 47 3.24 -6.84 8.76
CA LYS A 47 2.57 -6.65 10.06
C LYS A 47 2.80 -5.26 10.68
N PRO A 48 2.50 -4.15 9.97
CA PRO A 48 2.79 -2.81 10.48
C PRO A 48 1.97 -2.54 11.75
N ALA A 49 2.66 -2.19 12.83
CA ALA A 49 2.03 -1.81 14.09
C ALA A 49 1.45 -0.39 14.06
N THR A 50 1.97 0.51 13.22
CA THR A 50 1.58 1.93 13.18
C THR A 50 1.26 2.43 11.78
N LYS A 51 0.48 3.52 11.69
CA LYS A 51 0.12 4.16 10.41
C LYS A 51 1.35 4.71 9.68
N LYS A 52 2.37 5.17 10.42
CA LYS A 52 3.68 5.58 9.87
C LYS A 52 4.40 4.39 9.25
N ALA A 53 4.47 3.25 9.93
CA ALA A 53 5.06 2.03 9.38
C ALA A 53 4.31 1.57 8.11
N ALA A 54 2.98 1.55 8.15
CA ALA A 54 2.17 1.21 6.98
C ALA A 54 2.46 2.13 5.78
N LYS A 55 2.55 3.46 5.99
CA LYS A 55 2.92 4.41 4.92
C LYS A 55 4.29 4.07 4.31
N LYS A 56 5.32 3.89 5.13
CA LYS A 56 6.68 3.54 4.66
C LYS A 56 6.68 2.23 3.85
N VAL A 57 6.01 1.19 4.36
CA VAL A 57 5.92 -0.10 3.68
C VAL A 57 5.16 0.02 2.36
N THR A 58 4.01 0.72 2.36
CA THR A 58 3.24 0.92 1.11
C THR A 58 3.99 1.74 0.08
N ALA A 59 4.76 2.76 0.47
CA ALA A 59 5.55 3.56 -0.46
C ALA A 59 6.66 2.72 -1.13
N LYS A 60 7.38 1.89 -0.34
CA LYS A 60 8.35 0.95 -0.89
C LYS A 60 7.69 -0.08 -1.81
N ALA A 61 6.54 -0.62 -1.41
CA ALA A 61 5.81 -1.60 -2.21
C ALA A 61 5.25 -1.02 -3.51
N VAL A 62 4.82 0.25 -3.52
CA VAL A 62 4.37 0.95 -4.73
C VAL A 62 5.53 1.20 -5.69
N LYS A 63 6.70 1.61 -5.20
CA LYS A 63 7.91 1.75 -6.04
C LYS A 63 8.36 0.42 -6.67
N LYS A 64 8.15 -0.70 -5.98
CA LYS A 64 8.52 -2.04 -6.47
C LYS A 64 7.45 -2.67 -7.37
N ALA A 65 6.26 -2.07 -7.43
CA ALA A 65 5.12 -2.53 -8.25
C ALA A 65 4.78 -1.54 -9.38
N ALA A 66 5.65 -0.54 -9.56
CA ALA A 66 5.67 0.38 -10.68
C ALA A 66 6.63 -0.16 -11.74
#